data_AF-A0A956WLI4-F1
#
_entry.id   AF-A0A956WLI4-F1
#
_cell.length_a   1.000
_cell.length_b   1.000
_cell.length_c   1.000
_cell.angle_alpha   90.00
_cell.angle_beta   90.00
_cell.angle_gamma   90.00
#
_symmetry.space_group_name_H-M   'P 1'
#
loop_
_entity.id
_entity.type
_entity.pdbx_description
1 polymer ?
#
loop_
_entity_poly.entity_id
_entity_poly.type
_entity_poly.pdbx_seq_one_letter_code
_entity_poly.pdbx_strand_id
1 'polypeptide(L)'
;MSGVVVFLAIALLIVLGSLAGLALVRHFVPPARLAGHTDVAGYIYAVIGVLYAVILAQVVVAAWGEYQDARTAAANEANAVLNLQRLSHEWPAADREAVRAGLMDYALHVVNVEWPDLAQGELPSAIDPSPTDRLWSIYDQIGASTNGSMPTFAASLDQLDALDEARRTRFLLAAFGLPLVMSATLLIGGIVTVGFSYFFAVENRWVHVLLTGSLAVMVSLLLLLEYQLETPFEGIDAIEPNAMQVVIAELER
;
A
#
# COMPACT_ATOMS: atom_id res chain seq x y z
N MET A 1 18.12 8.42 0.36
CA MET A 1 17.80 8.75 -1.05
C MET A 1 16.30 8.93 -1.12
N SER A 2 15.77 9.93 -1.82
CA SER A 2 14.30 10.07 -1.93
C SER A 2 13.71 8.82 -2.58
N GLY A 3 12.53 8.36 -2.14
CA GLY A 3 11.89 7.14 -2.66
C GLY A 3 11.77 7.15 -4.19
N VAL A 4 11.54 8.33 -4.77
CA VAL A 4 11.50 8.58 -6.22
C VAL A 4 12.79 8.15 -6.92
N VAL A 5 13.95 8.41 -6.32
CA VAL A 5 15.24 8.03 -6.91
C VAL A 5 15.41 6.52 -6.92
N VAL A 6 14.98 5.82 -5.86
CA VAL A 6 15.02 4.35 -5.80
C VAL A 6 14.09 3.75 -6.85
N PHE A 7 12.87 4.26 -6.95
CA PHE A 7 11.88 3.86 -7.96
C PHE A 7 12.42 4.02 -9.38
N LEU A 8 12.96 5.20 -9.71
CA LEU A 8 13.55 5.47 -11.02
C LEU A 8 14.79 4.59 -11.28
N ALA A 9 15.59 4.30 -10.27
CA ALA A 9 16.74 3.41 -10.39
C ALA A 9 16.33 1.97 -10.69
N ILE A 10 15.27 1.45 -10.04
CA ILE A 10 14.73 0.11 -10.31
C ILE A 10 14.15 0.05 -11.72
N ALA A 11 13.34 1.04 -12.12
CA ALA A 11 12.80 1.13 -13.48
C ALA A 11 13.93 1.14 -14.52
N LEU A 12 14.95 1.96 -14.31
CA LEU A 12 16.12 2.04 -15.19
C LEU A 12 16.87 0.69 -15.25
N LEU A 13 17.03 -0.01 -14.13
CA LEU A 13 17.69 -1.31 -14.08
C LEU A 13 16.90 -2.37 -14.87
N ILE A 14 15.57 -2.40 -14.75
CA ILE A 14 14.69 -3.29 -15.52
C ILE A 14 14.84 -3.00 -17.03
N VAL A 15 14.81 -1.73 -17.42
CA VAL A 15 14.95 -1.31 -18.82
C VAL A 15 16.33 -1.67 -19.36
N LEU A 16 17.41 -1.36 -18.64
CA LEU A 16 18.78 -1.71 -19.04
C LEU A 16 18.98 -3.23 -19.14
N GLY A 17 18.45 -3.99 -18.18
CA GLY A 17 18.45 -5.46 -18.23
C GLY A 17 17.70 -6.00 -19.46
N SER A 18 16.57 -5.38 -19.80
CA SER A 18 15.79 -5.74 -20.99
C SER A 18 16.55 -5.45 -22.28
N LEU A 19 17.19 -4.28 -22.37
CA LEU A 19 18.02 -3.91 -23.53
C LEU A 19 19.29 -4.76 -23.64
N ALA A 20 19.88 -5.17 -22.53
CA ALA A 20 21.00 -6.11 -22.51
C ALA A 20 20.57 -7.50 -23.01
N GLY A 21 19.39 -7.98 -22.59
CA GLY A 21 18.78 -9.20 -23.11
C GLY A 21 18.56 -9.15 -24.62
N LEU A 22 18.02 -8.03 -25.12
CA LEU A 22 17.88 -7.79 -26.56
C LEU A 22 19.24 -7.84 -27.28
N ALA A 23 20.25 -7.16 -26.76
CA ALA A 23 21.59 -7.14 -27.35
C ALA A 23 22.21 -8.54 -27.41
N LEU A 24 22.02 -9.35 -26.35
CA LEU A 24 22.47 -10.73 -26.27
C LEU A 24 21.79 -11.61 -27.32
N VAL A 25 20.46 -11.57 -27.42
CA VAL A 25 19.71 -12.36 -28.41
C VAL A 25 20.11 -11.96 -29.82
N ARG A 26 20.25 -10.66 -30.10
CA ARG A 26 20.68 -10.17 -31.41
C ARG A 26 22.11 -10.59 -31.77
N HIS A 27 22.97 -10.80 -30.78
CA HIS A 27 24.32 -11.31 -30.99
C HIS A 27 24.31 -12.79 -31.39
N PHE A 28 23.48 -13.62 -30.76
CA PHE A 28 23.43 -15.07 -31.00
C PHE A 28 22.47 -15.50 -32.13
N VAL A 29 21.43 -14.71 -32.40
CA VAL A 29 20.38 -15.03 -33.36
C VAL A 29 20.29 -13.93 -34.42
N PRO A 30 20.84 -14.16 -35.64
CA PRO A 30 20.76 -13.20 -36.72
C PRO A 30 19.30 -12.95 -37.13
N PRO A 31 18.89 -11.69 -37.42
CA PRO A 31 17.53 -11.36 -37.84
C PRO A 31 17.02 -12.17 -39.04
N ALA A 32 17.92 -12.55 -39.95
CA ALA A 32 17.61 -13.39 -41.11
C ALA A 32 17.02 -14.76 -40.74
N ARG A 33 17.37 -15.31 -39.56
CA ARG A 33 16.79 -16.58 -39.06
C ARG A 33 15.39 -16.40 -38.47
N LEU A 34 15.04 -15.18 -38.05
CA LEU A 34 13.76 -14.85 -37.41
C LEU A 34 12.72 -14.35 -38.43
N ALA A 35 13.17 -13.85 -39.58
CA ALA A 35 12.31 -13.24 -40.60
C ALA A 35 11.16 -14.16 -41.05
N GLY A 36 11.43 -15.45 -41.26
CA GLY A 36 10.41 -16.42 -41.68
C GLY A 36 9.34 -16.76 -40.63
N HIS A 37 9.53 -16.33 -39.38
CA HIS A 37 8.61 -16.62 -38.26
C HIS A 37 8.01 -15.36 -37.63
N THR A 38 8.39 -14.17 -38.10
CA THR A 38 8.01 -12.89 -37.47
C THR A 38 6.51 -12.64 -37.49
N ASP A 39 5.80 -13.05 -38.55
CA ASP A 39 4.34 -12.91 -38.64
C ASP A 39 3.62 -13.75 -37.57
N VAL A 40 4.00 -15.03 -37.45
CA VAL A 40 3.42 -15.96 -36.45
C VAL A 40 3.79 -15.51 -35.04
N ALA A 41 5.04 -15.07 -34.84
CA ALA A 41 5.48 -14.48 -33.57
C ALA A 41 4.65 -13.24 -33.22
N GLY A 42 4.33 -12.38 -34.18
CA GLY A 42 3.45 -11.23 -33.99
C GLY A 42 2.07 -11.59 -33.44
N TYR A 43 1.43 -12.63 -34.00
CA TYR A 43 0.14 -13.10 -33.51
C TYR A 43 0.23 -13.68 -32.09
N ILE A 44 1.22 -14.52 -31.80
CA ILE A 44 1.41 -15.10 -30.46
C ILE A 44 1.71 -14.00 -29.44
N TYR A 45 2.56 -13.04 -29.80
CA TYR A 45 2.89 -11.89 -28.98
C TYR A 45 1.65 -11.06 -28.64
N ALA A 46 0.77 -10.81 -29.62
CA ALA A 46 -0.47 -10.09 -29.38
C ALA A 46 -1.37 -10.81 -28.37
N VAL A 47 -1.50 -12.15 -28.48
CA VAL A 47 -2.29 -12.95 -27.53
C VAL A 47 -1.67 -12.90 -26.12
N ILE A 48 -0.35 -13.09 -26.00
CA ILE A 48 0.36 -13.00 -24.72
C ILE A 48 0.19 -11.60 -24.10
N GLY A 49 0.40 -10.55 -24.90
CA GLY A 49 0.29 -9.17 -24.46
C GLY A 49 -1.11 -8.82 -23.95
N VAL A 50 -2.17 -9.29 -24.64
CA VAL A 50 -3.55 -9.07 -24.19
C VAL A 50 -3.82 -9.82 -22.88
N LEU A 51 -3.44 -11.09 -22.77
CA LEU A 51 -3.65 -11.86 -21.53
C LEU A 51 -2.92 -11.23 -20.35
N TYR A 52 -1.67 -10.83 -20.55
CA TYR A 52 -0.87 -10.16 -19.53
C TYR A 52 -1.47 -8.81 -19.13
N ALA A 53 -1.84 -7.97 -20.10
CA ALA A 53 -2.42 -6.66 -19.83
C ALA A 53 -3.73 -6.75 -19.04
N VAL A 54 -4.58 -7.74 -19.34
CA VAL A 54 -5.84 -7.96 -18.60
C VAL A 54 -5.56 -8.35 -17.15
N ILE A 55 -4.67 -9.31 -16.91
CA ILE A 55 -4.33 -9.76 -15.55
C ILE A 55 -3.70 -8.61 -14.76
N LEU A 56 -2.71 -7.94 -15.34
CA LEU A 56 -2.01 -6.83 -14.70
C LEU A 56 -2.97 -5.68 -14.36
N ALA A 57 -3.87 -5.32 -15.28
CA ALA A 57 -4.87 -4.28 -15.02
C ALA A 57 -5.82 -4.67 -13.88
N GLN A 58 -6.27 -5.92 -13.83
CA GLN A 58 -7.14 -6.40 -12.75
C GLN A 58 -6.44 -6.36 -11.39
N VAL A 59 -5.18 -6.78 -11.34
CA VAL A 59 -4.39 -6.73 -10.10
C VAL A 59 -4.16 -5.30 -9.64
N VAL A 60 -3.79 -4.38 -10.54
CA VAL A 60 -3.61 -2.96 -10.20
C VAL A 60 -4.90 -2.35 -9.65
N VAL A 61 -6.06 -2.69 -10.22
CA VAL A 61 -7.37 -2.20 -9.72
C VAL A 61 -7.68 -2.76 -8.32
N ALA A 62 -7.38 -4.04 -8.07
CA ALA A 62 -7.57 -4.64 -6.75
C ALA A 62 -6.64 -4.00 -5.70
N ALA A 63 -5.35 -3.85 -6.01
CA ALA A 63 -4.38 -3.20 -5.13
C ALA A 63 -4.75 -1.73 -4.85
N TRP A 64 -5.28 -1.01 -5.84
CA TRP A 64 -5.82 0.34 -5.63
C TRP A 64 -6.97 0.35 -4.62
N GLY A 65 -7.86 -0.65 -4.66
CA GLY A 65 -8.94 -0.82 -3.68
C GLY A 65 -8.40 -1.00 -2.27
N GLU A 66 -7.46 -1.93 -2.08
CA GLU A 66 -6.82 -2.17 -0.77
C GLU A 66 -6.09 -0.93 -0.23
N TYR A 67 -5.40 -0.17 -1.09
CA TYR A 67 -4.81 1.11 -0.73
C TYR A 67 -5.86 2.13 -0.23
N GLN A 68 -7.03 2.21 -0.88
CA GLN A 68 -8.12 3.08 -0.43
C GLN A 68 -8.76 2.60 0.87
N ASP A 69 -8.87 1.29 1.07
CA ASP A 69 -9.35 0.70 2.31
C ASP A 69 -8.40 1.03 3.46
N ALA A 70 -7.08 0.97 3.24
CA ALA A 70 -6.07 1.32 4.24
C ALA A 70 -6.17 2.80 4.64
N ARG A 71 -6.37 3.68 3.64
CA ARG A 71 -6.59 5.12 3.85
C ARG A 71 -7.87 5.38 4.63
N THR A 72 -8.93 4.63 4.32
CA THR A 72 -10.22 4.74 4.99
C THR A 72 -10.15 4.24 6.43
N ALA A 73 -9.45 3.14 6.70
CA ALA A 73 -9.21 2.64 8.04
C ALA A 73 -8.46 3.67 8.90
N ALA A 74 -7.39 4.25 8.38
CA ALA A 74 -6.65 5.34 9.05
C ALA A 74 -7.53 6.56 9.38
N ALA A 75 -8.40 6.97 8.45
CA ALA A 75 -9.34 8.07 8.66
C ALA A 75 -10.42 7.71 9.69
N ASN A 76 -10.95 6.49 9.67
CA ASN A 76 -11.97 6.02 10.61
C ASN A 76 -11.42 5.93 12.03
N GLU A 77 -10.18 5.48 12.18
CA GLU A 77 -9.47 5.46 13.46
C GLU A 77 -9.35 6.87 14.05
N ALA A 78 -8.90 7.86 13.26
CA ALA A 78 -8.84 9.25 13.68
C ALA A 78 -10.23 9.82 14.04
N ASN A 79 -11.25 9.52 13.23
CA ASN A 79 -12.63 9.92 13.51
C ASN A 79 -13.17 9.32 14.81
N ALA A 80 -12.81 8.07 15.11
CA ALA A 80 -13.21 7.42 16.34
C ALA A 80 -12.66 8.13 17.58
N VAL A 81 -11.39 8.55 17.55
CA VAL A 81 -10.78 9.34 18.63
C VAL A 81 -11.55 10.64 18.88
N LEU A 82 -11.90 11.39 17.82
CA LEU A 82 -12.66 12.64 17.96
C LEU A 82 -14.09 12.40 18.48
N ASN A 83 -14.73 11.32 18.05
CA ASN A 83 -16.07 10.97 18.51
C ASN A 83 -16.06 10.58 19.99
N LEU A 84 -15.05 9.83 20.46
CA LEU A 84 -14.86 9.52 21.89
C LEU A 84 -14.71 10.81 22.71
N GLN A 85 -13.88 11.74 22.25
CA GLN A 85 -13.72 13.05 22.90
C GLN A 85 -15.06 13.79 22.97
N ARG A 86 -15.81 13.84 21.86
CA ARG A 86 -17.11 14.52 21.80
C ARG A 86 -18.15 13.89 22.74
N LEU A 87 -18.23 12.56 22.79
CA LEU A 87 -19.18 11.84 23.63
C LEU A 87 -18.88 12.02 25.13
N SER A 88 -17.61 12.26 25.49
CA SER A 88 -17.18 12.54 26.86
C SER A 88 -17.45 13.99 27.33
N HIS A 89 -17.94 14.88 26.46
CA HIS A 89 -18.03 16.32 26.77
C HIS A 89 -18.91 16.63 28.00
N GLU A 90 -20.01 15.90 28.16
CA GLU A 90 -20.98 16.06 29.25
C GLU A 90 -20.64 15.24 30.50
N TRP A 91 -19.54 14.47 30.48
CA TRP A 91 -19.14 13.63 31.60
C TRP A 91 -18.57 14.46 32.77
N PRO A 92 -18.50 13.89 33.99
CA PRO A 92 -17.78 14.51 35.10
C PRO A 92 -16.37 14.95 34.67
N ALA A 93 -15.92 16.10 35.16
CA ALA A 93 -14.67 16.71 34.71
C ALA A 93 -13.44 15.79 34.86
N ALA A 94 -13.41 14.95 35.90
CA ALA A 94 -12.34 13.98 36.11
C ALA A 94 -12.33 12.90 35.02
N ASP A 95 -13.49 12.33 34.69
CA ASP A 95 -13.63 11.28 33.68
C ASP A 95 -13.34 11.83 32.27
N ARG A 96 -13.84 13.03 31.97
CA ARG A 96 -13.57 13.72 30.70
C ARG A 96 -12.07 13.97 30.50
N GLU A 97 -11.36 14.42 31.54
CA GLU A 97 -9.91 14.65 31.42
C GLU A 97 -9.14 13.33 31.32
N ALA A 98 -9.57 12.29 32.03
CA ALA A 98 -8.96 10.96 31.91
C ALA A 98 -9.09 10.41 30.48
N VAL A 99 -10.28 10.51 29.87
CA VAL A 99 -10.51 10.13 28.47
C VAL A 99 -9.67 11.00 27.54
N ARG A 100 -9.71 12.34 27.67
CA ARG A 100 -8.92 13.24 26.82
C ARG A 100 -7.42 12.92 26.86
N ALA A 101 -6.88 12.68 28.05
CA ALA A 101 -5.47 12.33 28.23
C ALA A 101 -5.14 10.97 27.60
N GLY A 102 -6.00 9.96 27.78
CA GLY A 102 -5.83 8.65 27.14
C GLY A 102 -5.90 8.72 25.62
N LEU A 103 -6.83 9.51 25.06
CA LEU A 103 -6.95 9.73 23.61
C LEU A 103 -5.75 10.47 23.03
N MET A 104 -5.19 11.43 23.76
CA MET A 104 -3.96 12.13 23.37
C MET A 104 -2.75 11.19 23.37
N ASP A 105 -2.58 10.40 24.42
CA ASP A 105 -1.50 9.40 24.54
C ASP A 105 -1.58 8.38 23.38
N TYR A 106 -2.79 7.89 23.09
CA TYR A 106 -3.05 7.03 21.94
C TYR A 106 -2.67 7.70 20.61
N ALA A 107 -3.18 8.90 20.34
CA ALA A 107 -2.94 9.59 19.07
C ALA A 107 -1.44 9.90 18.86
N LEU A 108 -0.73 10.30 19.92
CA LEU A 108 0.72 10.50 19.90
C LEU A 108 1.47 9.19 19.65
N HIS A 109 1.04 8.09 20.25
CA HIS A 109 1.66 6.78 20.01
C HIS A 109 1.50 6.34 18.55
N VAL A 110 0.29 6.48 17.98
CA VAL A 110 0.03 6.15 16.57
C VAL A 110 0.95 6.95 15.63
N VAL A 111 1.09 8.26 15.85
CA VAL A 111 1.89 9.14 14.98
C VAL A 111 3.40 8.92 15.15
N ASN A 112 3.87 8.76 16.39
CA ASN A 112 5.31 8.77 16.71
C ASN A 112 5.96 7.39 16.80
N VAL A 113 5.17 6.32 16.93
CA VAL A 113 5.67 4.94 17.07
C VAL A 113 5.13 4.08 15.95
N GLU A 114 3.81 3.92 15.86
CA GLU A 114 3.23 2.94 14.91
C GLU A 114 3.46 3.34 13.46
N TRP A 115 3.30 4.61 13.09
CA TRP A 115 3.48 5.06 11.71
C TRP A 115 4.92 4.92 11.21
N PRO A 116 5.95 5.36 11.97
CA PRO A 116 7.34 5.13 11.60
C PRO A 116 7.71 3.65 11.47
N ASP A 117 7.18 2.79 12.33
CA ASP A 117 7.43 1.35 12.28
C ASP A 117 6.77 0.73 11.04
N LEU A 118 5.52 1.11 10.74
CA LEU A 118 4.82 0.71 9.51
C LEU A 118 5.55 1.17 8.25
N ALA A 119 6.10 2.39 8.25
CA ALA A 119 6.86 2.92 7.13
C ALA A 119 8.21 2.21 6.89
N GLN A 120 8.67 1.44 7.88
CA GLN A 120 9.88 0.61 7.79
C GLN A 120 9.57 -0.87 7.54
N GLY A 121 8.29 -1.25 7.43
CA GLY A 121 7.85 -2.64 7.31
C GLY A 121 7.99 -3.44 8.62
N GLU A 122 8.17 -2.77 9.76
CA GLU A 122 8.37 -3.38 11.08
C GLU A 122 7.03 -3.66 11.79
N LEU A 123 6.18 -4.48 11.15
CA LEU A 123 4.86 -4.84 11.68
C LEU A 123 4.87 -5.41 13.11
N PRO A 124 5.81 -6.27 13.52
CA PRO A 124 5.79 -6.82 14.88
C PRO A 124 6.06 -5.80 15.98
N SER A 125 6.83 -4.74 15.72
CA SER A 125 7.06 -3.66 16.69
C SER A 125 5.92 -2.64 16.69
N ALA A 126 5.27 -2.44 15.55
CA ALA A 126 4.12 -1.55 15.41
C ALA A 126 2.86 -2.02 16.17
N ILE A 127 2.70 -3.32 16.43
CA ILE A 127 1.53 -3.89 17.13
C ILE A 127 1.78 -3.91 18.64
N ASP A 128 1.73 -2.74 19.28
CA ASP A 128 1.70 -2.62 20.75
C ASP A 128 0.24 -2.48 21.24
N PRO A 129 -0.33 -3.41 22.02
CA PRO A 129 -1.68 -3.25 22.54
C PRO A 129 -1.78 -2.21 23.68
N SER A 130 -0.65 -1.76 24.24
CA SER A 130 -0.64 -0.91 25.43
C SER A 130 -1.46 0.38 25.35
N PRO A 131 -1.52 1.12 24.20
CA PRO A 131 -2.32 2.34 24.10
C PRO A 131 -3.83 2.06 24.11
N THR A 132 -4.27 1.00 23.42
CA THR A 132 -5.67 0.56 23.39
C THR A 132 -6.09 -0.02 24.74
N ASP A 133 -5.23 -0.84 25.37
CA ASP A 133 -5.49 -1.43 26.68
C ASP A 133 -5.69 -0.35 27.76
N ARG A 134 -4.93 0.75 27.67
CA ARG A 134 -5.08 1.90 28.56
C ARG A 134 -6.44 2.57 28.38
N LEU A 135 -6.91 2.78 27.15
CA LEU A 135 -8.25 3.34 26.89
C LEU A 135 -9.35 2.44 27.47
N TRP A 136 -9.29 1.12 27.21
CA TRP A 136 -10.23 0.17 27.81
C TRP A 136 -10.21 0.23 29.34
N SER A 137 -9.03 0.31 29.96
CA SER A 137 -8.92 0.40 31.42
C SER A 137 -9.55 1.68 32.01
N ILE A 138 -9.54 2.80 31.28
CA ILE A 138 -10.20 4.05 31.66
C ILE A 138 -11.73 3.86 31.60
N TYR A 139 -12.22 3.26 30.52
CA TYR A 139 -13.64 2.99 30.32
C TYR A 139 -14.21 2.02 31.36
N ASP A 140 -13.47 0.97 31.72
CA ASP A 140 -13.86 0.03 32.77
C ASP A 140 -14.02 0.72 34.14
N GLN A 141 -13.09 1.62 34.48
CA GLN A 141 -13.14 2.39 35.73
C GLN A 141 -14.33 3.35 35.78
N ILE A 142 -14.59 4.05 34.67
CA ILE A 142 -15.74 4.97 34.54
C ILE A 142 -17.06 4.18 34.61
N GLY A 143 -17.14 3.05 33.90
CA GLY A 143 -18.31 2.18 33.90
C GLY A 143 -18.65 1.65 35.30
N ALA A 144 -17.63 1.22 36.05
CA ALA A 144 -17.78 0.74 37.42
C ALA A 144 -18.23 1.82 38.42
N SER A 145 -17.82 3.08 38.23
CA SER A 145 -18.17 4.19 39.13
C SER A 145 -19.55 4.79 38.84
N THR A 146 -20.00 4.74 37.59
CA THR A 146 -21.20 5.45 37.11
C THR A 146 -22.45 4.55 37.10
N ASN A 147 -22.31 3.23 37.30
CA ASN A 147 -23.37 2.23 37.08
C ASN A 147 -24.07 2.38 35.70
N GLY A 148 -23.35 2.86 34.67
CA GLY A 148 -23.92 3.08 33.32
C GLY A 148 -24.96 4.21 33.22
N SER A 149 -25.05 5.12 34.19
CA SER A 149 -26.10 6.16 34.25
C SER A 149 -25.90 7.34 33.29
N MET A 150 -24.81 7.36 32.51
CA MET A 150 -24.51 8.44 31.55
C MET A 150 -25.13 8.13 30.17
N PRO A 151 -25.98 9.03 29.61
CA PRO A 151 -26.67 8.78 28.34
C PRO A 151 -25.76 8.46 27.15
N THR A 152 -24.52 8.99 27.13
CA THR A 152 -23.57 8.79 26.03
C THR A 152 -22.57 7.66 26.28
N PHE A 153 -22.58 7.01 27.44
CA PHE A 153 -21.58 5.99 27.78
C PHE A 153 -21.65 4.76 26.86
N ALA A 154 -22.86 4.23 26.61
CA ALA A 154 -23.04 3.11 25.69
C ALA A 154 -22.56 3.45 24.26
N ALA A 155 -22.95 4.62 23.75
CA ALA A 155 -22.50 5.08 22.44
C ALA A 155 -20.98 5.28 22.36
N SER A 156 -20.34 5.60 23.48
CA SER A 156 -18.87 5.73 23.54
C SER A 156 -18.15 4.39 23.59
N LEU A 157 -18.78 3.33 24.11
CA LEU A 157 -18.24 1.97 23.99
C LEU A 157 -18.29 1.50 22.53
N ASP A 158 -19.39 1.74 21.82
CA ASP A 158 -19.49 1.44 20.38
C ASP A 158 -18.38 2.15 19.59
N GLN A 159 -18.05 3.39 19.98
CA GLN A 159 -16.99 4.15 19.34
C GLN A 159 -15.58 3.65 19.70
N LEU A 160 -15.40 3.09 20.90
CA LEU A 160 -14.15 2.47 21.33
C LEU A 160 -13.91 1.15 20.58
N ASP A 161 -14.95 0.36 20.38
CA ASP A 161 -14.90 -0.82 19.52
C ASP A 161 -14.55 -0.45 18.07
N ALA A 162 -15.15 0.61 17.54
CA ALA A 162 -14.85 1.11 16.20
C ALA A 162 -13.42 1.65 16.06
N LEU A 163 -12.85 2.21 17.13
CA LEU A 163 -11.42 2.60 17.17
C LEU A 163 -10.53 1.36 17.01
N ASP A 164 -10.77 0.34 17.82
CA ASP A 164 -9.98 -0.90 17.79
C ASP A 164 -10.16 -1.65 16.46
N GLU A 165 -11.38 -1.69 15.89
CA GLU A 165 -11.64 -2.28 14.58
C GLU A 165 -10.88 -1.54 13.47
N ALA A 166 -10.90 -0.21 13.46
CA ALA A 166 -10.19 0.60 12.48
C ALA A 166 -8.66 0.40 12.59
N ARG A 167 -8.11 0.42 13.82
CA ARG A 167 -6.69 0.15 14.09
C ARG A 167 -6.29 -1.25 13.63
N ARG A 168 -7.07 -2.29 13.98
CA ARG A 168 -6.82 -3.67 13.54
C ARG A 168 -6.85 -3.80 12.02
N THR A 169 -7.85 -3.18 11.38
CA THR A 169 -7.97 -3.18 9.91
C THR A 169 -6.76 -2.52 9.25
N ARG A 170 -6.29 -1.38 9.78
CA ARG A 170 -5.06 -0.72 9.31
C ARG A 170 -3.85 -1.67 9.36
N PHE A 171 -3.66 -2.39 10.47
CA PHE A 171 -2.56 -3.36 10.57
C PHE A 171 -2.70 -4.56 9.64
N LEU A 172 -3.92 -5.09 9.46
CA LEU A 172 -4.16 -6.19 8.52
C LEU A 172 -3.82 -5.76 7.08
N LEU A 173 -4.22 -4.56 6.68
CA LEU A 173 -3.92 -4.01 5.35
C LEU A 173 -2.46 -3.62 5.18
N ALA A 174 -1.74 -3.34 6.27
CA ALA A 174 -0.28 -3.18 6.23
C ALA A 174 0.46 -4.52 6.15
N ALA A 175 -0.10 -5.60 6.70
CA ALA A 175 0.54 -6.90 6.81
C ALA A 175 0.38 -7.80 5.59
N PHE A 176 -0.73 -7.66 4.87
CA PHE A 176 -1.08 -8.53 3.75
C PHE A 176 -0.98 -7.77 2.43
N GLY A 177 0.10 -8.01 1.68
CA GLY A 177 0.21 -7.65 0.26
C GLY A 177 -0.31 -8.77 -0.65
N LEU A 178 0.00 -8.70 -1.95
CA LEU A 178 -0.44 -9.75 -2.88
C LEU A 178 0.15 -11.11 -2.52
N PRO A 179 -0.64 -12.20 -2.67
CA PRO A 179 -0.10 -13.55 -2.54
C PRO A 179 1.11 -13.74 -3.45
N LEU A 180 2.17 -14.39 -2.95
CA LEU A 180 3.44 -14.59 -3.67
C LEU A 180 3.25 -15.21 -5.06
N VAL A 181 2.21 -16.02 -5.25
CA VAL A 181 1.87 -16.63 -6.54
C VAL A 181 1.42 -15.58 -7.56
N MET A 182 0.67 -14.55 -7.15
CA MET A 182 0.20 -13.46 -8.03
C MET A 182 1.37 -12.58 -8.47
N SER A 183 2.19 -12.10 -7.54
CA SER A 183 3.36 -11.28 -7.87
C SER A 183 4.39 -12.03 -8.73
N ALA A 184 4.62 -13.33 -8.45
CA ALA A 184 5.43 -14.18 -9.31
C ALA A 184 4.84 -14.31 -10.72
N THR A 185 3.52 -14.44 -10.85
CA THR A 185 2.83 -14.51 -12.15
C THR A 185 3.00 -13.22 -12.94
N LEU A 186 2.88 -12.06 -12.30
CA LEU A 186 3.07 -10.75 -12.94
C LEU A 186 4.51 -10.53 -13.37
N LEU A 187 5.48 -10.91 -12.54
CA LEU A 187 6.89 -10.84 -12.88
C LEU A 187 7.24 -11.75 -14.07
N ILE A 188 6.81 -13.01 -14.04
CA ILE A 188 7.01 -13.96 -15.15
C ILE A 188 6.31 -13.45 -16.41
N GLY A 189 5.09 -12.95 -16.30
CA GLY A 189 4.34 -12.36 -17.42
C GLY A 189 5.07 -11.17 -18.06
N GLY A 190 5.65 -10.29 -17.23
CA GLY A 190 6.50 -9.18 -17.70
C GLY A 190 7.75 -9.67 -18.42
N ILE A 191 8.47 -10.65 -17.84
CA ILE A 191 9.65 -11.27 -18.45
C ILE A 191 9.31 -11.92 -19.79
N VAL A 192 8.22 -12.68 -19.87
CA VAL A 192 7.77 -13.33 -21.10
C VAL A 192 7.39 -12.28 -22.14
N THR A 193 6.63 -11.25 -21.76
CA THR A 193 6.18 -10.19 -22.66
C THR A 193 7.37 -9.43 -23.25
N VAL A 194 8.30 -8.95 -22.41
CA VAL A 194 9.48 -8.22 -22.87
C VAL A 194 10.44 -9.14 -23.64
N GLY A 195 10.67 -10.36 -23.13
CA GLY A 195 11.55 -11.35 -23.75
C GLY A 195 11.09 -11.79 -25.14
N PHE A 196 9.78 -11.91 -25.35
CA PHE A 196 9.24 -12.26 -26.65
C PHE A 196 9.51 -11.17 -27.71
N SER A 197 9.62 -9.91 -27.29
CA SER A 197 9.97 -8.80 -28.19
C SER A 197 11.36 -8.96 -28.85
N TYR A 198 12.25 -9.75 -28.25
CA TYR A 198 13.60 -9.97 -28.78
C TYR A 198 13.62 -10.82 -30.06
N PHE A 199 12.58 -11.63 -30.29
CA PHE A 199 12.50 -12.56 -31.41
C PHE A 199 11.91 -11.95 -32.70
N PHE A 200 11.55 -10.66 -32.69
CA PHE A 200 11.11 -9.97 -33.91
C PHE A 200 12.29 -9.65 -34.82
N ALA A 201 12.17 -9.96 -36.12
CA ALA A 201 13.17 -9.59 -37.11
C ALA A 201 13.04 -8.11 -37.50
N VAL A 202 13.70 -7.24 -36.74
CA VAL A 202 13.78 -5.80 -37.05
C VAL A 202 15.16 -5.45 -37.61
N GLU A 203 15.20 -5.04 -38.88
CA GLU A 203 16.46 -4.71 -39.57
C GLU A 203 17.22 -3.57 -38.87
N ASN A 204 16.51 -2.46 -38.60
CA ASN A 204 17.07 -1.28 -37.94
C ASN A 204 17.24 -1.49 -36.42
N ARG A 205 18.49 -1.46 -35.95
CA ARG A 205 18.84 -1.62 -34.52
C ARG A 205 18.12 -0.62 -33.62
N TRP A 206 18.06 0.64 -34.04
CA TRP A 206 17.49 1.72 -33.25
C TRP A 206 15.99 1.57 -33.08
N VAL A 207 15.30 1.12 -34.13
CA VAL A 207 13.85 0.86 -34.07
C VAL A 207 13.56 -0.30 -33.11
N HIS A 208 14.35 -1.38 -33.15
CA HIS A 208 14.17 -2.51 -32.23
C HIS A 208 14.38 -2.10 -30.77
N VAL A 209 15.45 -1.34 -30.50
CA VAL A 209 15.74 -0.80 -29.17
C VAL A 209 14.61 0.10 -28.68
N LEU A 210 14.06 0.97 -29.53
CA LEU A 210 12.94 1.84 -29.15
C LEU A 210 11.66 1.06 -28.84
N LEU A 211 11.32 0.04 -29.64
CA LEU A 211 10.12 -0.79 -29.43
C LEU A 211 10.23 -1.63 -28.16
N THR A 212 11.35 -2.32 -27.97
CA THR A 212 11.59 -3.12 -26.76
C THR A 212 11.75 -2.24 -25.53
N GLY A 213 12.43 -1.09 -25.66
CA GLY A 213 12.64 -0.15 -24.58
C GLY A 213 11.33 0.48 -24.10
N SER A 214 10.45 0.90 -25.01
CA SER A 214 9.14 1.46 -24.64
C SER A 214 8.25 0.44 -23.94
N LEU A 215 8.26 -0.81 -24.42
CA LEU A 215 7.58 -1.93 -23.77
C LEU A 215 8.13 -2.19 -22.36
N ALA A 216 9.46 -2.27 -22.22
CA ALA A 216 10.11 -2.49 -20.93
C ALA A 216 9.81 -1.36 -19.94
N VAL A 217 9.81 -0.10 -20.40
CA VAL A 217 9.41 1.06 -19.60
C VAL A 217 7.96 0.88 -19.11
N MET A 218 7.02 0.61 -20.02
CA MET A 218 5.60 0.45 -19.66
C MET A 218 5.40 -0.67 -18.63
N VAL A 219 5.97 -1.86 -18.88
CA VAL A 219 5.89 -3.01 -17.96
C VAL A 219 6.52 -2.66 -16.61
N SER A 220 7.70 -2.03 -16.60
CA SER A 220 8.37 -1.63 -15.35
C SER A 220 7.53 -0.65 -14.53
N LEU A 221 6.91 0.35 -15.18
CA LEU A 221 6.09 1.34 -14.49
C LEU A 221 4.82 0.71 -13.90
N LEU A 222 4.20 -0.24 -14.60
CA LEU A 222 3.00 -0.90 -14.10
C LEU A 222 3.30 -1.87 -12.95
N LEU A 223 4.40 -2.62 -13.01
CA LEU A 223 4.84 -3.46 -11.88
C LEU A 223 5.25 -2.62 -10.67
N LEU A 224 5.93 -1.50 -10.89
CA LEU A 224 6.28 -0.61 -9.78
C LEU A 224 5.06 0.11 -9.19
N LEU A 225 4.06 0.44 -10.02
CA LEU A 225 2.79 0.97 -9.55
C LEU A 225 2.05 -0.07 -8.69
N GLU A 226 1.96 -1.31 -9.14
CA GLU A 226 1.38 -2.42 -8.37
C GLU A 226 2.07 -2.57 -7.02
N TYR A 227 3.40 -2.69 -7.00
CA TYR A 227 4.18 -2.76 -5.77
C TYR A 227 3.91 -1.58 -4.81
N GLN A 228 3.83 -0.35 -5.32
CA GLN A 228 3.57 0.83 -4.49
C GLN A 228 2.16 0.83 -3.88
N LEU A 229 1.18 0.22 -4.56
CA LEU A 229 -0.19 0.10 -4.03
C LEU A 229 -0.31 -0.98 -2.97
N GLU A 230 0.48 -2.05 -3.08
CA GLU A 230 0.56 -3.13 -2.08
C GLU A 230 1.21 -2.72 -0.76
N THR A 231 2.04 -1.68 -0.77
CA THR A 231 2.73 -1.18 0.42
C THR A 231 2.16 0.19 0.83
N PRO A 232 0.93 0.28 1.36
CA PRO A 232 0.22 1.54 1.54
C PRO A 232 0.89 2.51 2.51
N PHE A 233 1.71 2.03 3.44
CA PHE A 233 2.43 2.84 4.43
C PHE A 233 3.91 3.05 4.09
N GLU A 234 4.41 2.45 3.00
CA GLU A 234 5.80 2.57 2.56
C GLU A 234 5.90 3.26 1.20
N GLY A 235 7.09 3.75 0.87
CA GLY A 235 7.37 4.29 -0.46
C GLY A 235 7.04 5.79 -0.63
N ILE A 236 6.77 6.18 -1.88
CA ILE A 236 6.72 7.60 -2.29
C ILE A 236 5.39 8.25 -1.96
N ASP A 237 4.29 7.52 -2.20
CA ASP A 237 2.92 7.95 -1.96
C ASP A 237 2.31 7.20 -0.77
N ALA A 238 3.14 6.94 0.24
CA ALA A 238 2.72 6.35 1.50
C ALA A 238 1.59 7.17 2.13
N ILE A 239 0.63 6.48 2.74
CA ILE A 239 -0.41 7.13 3.54
C ILE A 239 0.27 7.73 4.77
N GLU A 240 0.24 9.05 4.88
CA GLU A 240 0.75 9.80 6.02
C GLU A 240 -0.27 9.86 7.18
N PRO A 241 0.16 10.04 8.44
CA PRO A 241 -0.72 10.05 9.61
C PRO A 241 -1.50 11.38 9.75
N ASN A 242 -1.74 12.10 8.65
CA ASN A 242 -2.30 13.44 8.62
C ASN A 242 -3.67 13.51 9.32
N ALA A 243 -4.50 12.46 9.18
CA ALA A 243 -5.78 12.40 9.87
C ALA A 243 -5.60 12.43 11.40
N MET A 244 -4.66 11.63 11.94
CA MET A 244 -4.37 11.58 13.38
C MET A 244 -3.66 12.86 13.87
N GLN A 245 -2.82 13.48 13.05
CA GLN A 245 -2.21 14.78 13.37
C GLN A 245 -3.27 15.89 13.55
N VAL A 246 -4.32 15.88 12.73
CA VAL A 246 -5.47 16.79 12.92
C VAL A 246 -6.18 16.51 14.24
N VAL A 247 -6.31 15.24 14.64
CA VAL A 247 -6.88 14.87 15.95
C VAL A 247 -6.06 15.44 17.10
N ILE A 248 -4.74 15.30 17.06
CA ILE A 248 -3.84 15.86 18.09
C ILE A 248 -4.07 17.37 18.22
N ALA A 249 -4.07 18.09 17.10
CA ALA A 249 -4.29 19.54 17.09
C ALA A 249 -5.66 19.96 17.63
N GLU A 250 -6.69 19.12 17.46
CA GLU A 250 -8.03 19.37 18.00
C GLU A 250 -8.13 19.04 19.49
N LEU A 251 -7.44 17.98 19.96
CA LEU A 251 -7.40 17.62 21.38
C LEU A 251 -6.58 18.60 22.24
N GLU A 252 -5.66 19.35 21.64
CA GLU A 252 -4.88 20.41 22.29
C GLU A 252 -5.67 21.70 22.56
N ARG A 253 -6.81 21.89 21.89
CA ARG A 253 -7.70 23.06 22.07
C ARG A 253 -8.55 22.96 23.33
#